data_AF-A0A4W3GFA6-F1
#
_entry.id   AF-A0A4W3GFA6-F1
#
_cell.length_a   1.000
_cell.length_b   1.000
_cell.length_c   1.000
_cell.angle_alpha   90.00
_cell.angle_beta   90.00
_cell.angle_gamma   90.00
#
_symmetry.space_group_name_H-M   'P 1'
#
loop_
_entity.id
_entity.type
_entity.pdbx_description
1 polymer ?
#
loop_
_entity_poly.entity_id
_entity_poly.type
_entity_poly.pdbx_seq_one_letter_code
_entity_poly.pdbx_strand_id
1 'polypeptide(L)'
;YTSRPEQSLVYAVFLTWPKTDSLILGAPSATAGHSKVTLVGYSEPLRWQAMGKQGLLVTLPTFNLNQLPCQWGWALRLHNIA
;
A
#
# COMPACT_ATOMS: atom_id res chain seq x y z
N TYR A 1 -9.10 -6.93 0.61
CA TYR A 1 -9.13 -5.78 -0.30
C TYR A 1 -10.54 -5.22 -0.33
N THR A 2 -10.68 -3.90 -0.50
CA THR A 2 -11.95 -3.25 -0.87
C THR A 2 -11.68 -2.29 -2.03
N SER A 3 -12.67 -1.97 -2.86
CA SER A 3 -12.47 -1.12 -4.05
C SER A 3 -13.55 -0.06 -4.18
N ARG A 4 -13.20 1.03 -4.85
CA ARG A 4 -14.10 2.10 -5.30
C ARG A 4 -13.83 2.37 -6.78
N PRO A 5 -14.49 1.63 -7.69
CA PRO A 5 -14.18 1.66 -9.12
C PRO A 5 -14.36 3.03 -9.76
N GLU A 6 -15.32 3.83 -9.29
CA GLU A 6 -15.63 5.17 -9.83
C GLU A 6 -14.46 6.16 -9.66
N GLN A 7 -13.51 5.83 -8.79
CA GLN A 7 -12.32 6.65 -8.51
C GLN A 7 -11.01 5.91 -8.84
N SER A 8 -11.09 4.74 -9.49
CA SER A 8 -9.92 3.89 -9.76
C SER A 8 -9.11 3.59 -8.49
N LEU A 9 -9.82 3.31 -7.38
CA LEU A 9 -9.23 3.14 -6.05
C LEU A 9 -9.39 1.71 -5.53
N VAL A 10 -8.31 1.20 -4.94
CA VAL A 10 -8.32 -0.07 -4.19
C VAL A 10 -7.63 0.14 -2.85
N TYR A 11 -8.20 -0.43 -1.80
CA TYR A 11 -7.64 -0.45 -0.46
C TYR A 11 -7.13 -1.86 -0.12
N ALA A 12 -5.84 -1.93 0.21
CA ALA A 12 -5.21 -3.13 0.75
C ALA A 12 -5.07 -2.98 2.26
N VAL A 13 -5.86 -3.73 3.02
CA VAL A 13 -5.86 -3.70 4.49
C VAL A 13 -4.97 -4.83 5.00
N PHE A 14 -4.10 -4.52 5.95
CA PHE A 14 -3.23 -5.49 6.62
C PHE A 14 -3.25 -5.25 8.13
N LEU A 15 -3.22 -6.33 8.90
CA LEU A 15 -3.41 -6.30 10.35
C LEU A 15 -2.10 -6.42 11.14
N THR A 16 -0.99 -6.70 10.44
CA THR A 16 0.33 -6.88 11.04
C THR A 16 1.34 -6.02 10.31
N TRP A 17 1.98 -5.10 11.00
CA TRP A 17 3.07 -4.31 10.41
C TRP A 17 4.28 -5.21 10.14
N PRO A 18 4.86 -5.20 8.92
CA PRO A 18 5.98 -6.06 8.59
C PRO A 18 7.26 -5.61 9.29
N LYS A 19 8.10 -6.57 9.70
CA LYS A 19 9.40 -6.29 10.35
C LYS A 19 10.46 -5.75 9.39
N THR A 20 10.29 -5.98 8.09
CA THR A 20 11.26 -5.65 7.04
C THR A 20 10.95 -4.31 6.34
N ASP A 21 10.05 -3.49 6.91
CA ASP A 21 9.56 -2.22 6.35
C ASP A 21 9.11 -2.33 4.88
N SER A 22 8.71 -3.53 4.46
CA SER A 22 8.33 -3.84 3.09
C SER A 22 7.13 -4.78 3.09
N LEU A 23 6.16 -4.49 2.22
CA LEU A 23 4.94 -5.28 2.08
C LEU A 23 4.80 -5.76 0.64
N ILE A 24 4.61 -7.07 0.47
CA ILE A 24 4.33 -7.67 -0.84
C ILE A 24 2.82 -7.81 -0.98
N LEU A 25 2.26 -7.19 -2.02
CA LEU A 25 0.90 -7.43 -2.48
C LEU A 25 0.98 -8.30 -3.72
N GLY A 26 0.54 -9.55 -3.64
CA GLY A 26 0.65 -10.49 -4.78
C GLY A 26 -0.35 -10.26 -5.92
N ALA A 27 -1.47 -9.61 -5.63
CA ALA A 27 -2.59 -9.45 -6.57
C ALA A 27 -2.56 -8.21 -7.48
N PRO A 28 -2.19 -6.99 -7.03
CA PRO A 28 -2.32 -5.82 -7.89
C PRO A 28 -1.21 -5.73 -8.94
N SER A 29 -1.55 -5.18 -10.10
CA SER A 29 -0.59 -4.74 -11.11
C SER A 29 -0.56 -3.21 -11.17
N ALA A 30 0.63 -2.63 -11.01
CA ALA A 30 0.82 -1.18 -10.95
C ALA A 30 1.80 -0.72 -12.05
N THR A 31 1.51 0.42 -12.66
CA THR A 31 2.28 0.99 -13.77
C THR A 31 3.03 2.23 -13.29
N ALA A 32 4.35 2.23 -13.47
CA ALA A 32 5.19 3.35 -13.04
C ALA A 32 4.77 4.65 -13.75
N GLY A 33 4.70 5.75 -13.02
CA GLY A 33 4.22 7.05 -13.54
C GLY A 33 2.70 7.22 -13.60
N HIS A 34 1.91 6.15 -13.48
CA HIS A 34 0.44 6.20 -13.51
C HIS A 34 -0.19 5.80 -12.17
N SER A 35 0.34 4.75 -11.55
CA SER A 35 -0.18 4.22 -10.28
C SER A 35 0.45 4.92 -9.10
N LYS A 36 -0.36 5.14 -8.06
CA LYS A 36 0.08 5.80 -6.81
C LYS A 36 -0.29 4.97 -5.60
N VAL A 37 0.68 4.72 -4.73
CA VAL A 37 0.49 4.01 -3.46
C VAL A 37 0.66 5.00 -2.33
N THR A 38 -0.31 5.04 -1.40
CA THR A 38 -0.29 5.88 -0.20
C THR A 38 -0.71 5.06 1.00
N LEU A 39 -0.20 5.37 2.19
CA LEU A 39 -0.72 4.83 3.44
C LEU A 39 -1.84 5.74 3.94
N VAL A 40 -2.98 5.19 4.34
CA VAL A 40 -4.08 6.00 4.89
C VAL A 40 -3.61 6.71 6.16
N GLY A 41 -3.78 8.03 6.19
CA GLY A 41 -3.28 8.89 7.28
C GLY A 41 -1.83 9.36 7.12
N TYR A 42 -1.14 8.99 6.04
CA TYR A 42 0.19 9.46 5.71
C TYR A 42 0.14 10.38 4.48
N SER A 43 0.79 11.54 4.55
CA SER A 43 0.74 12.55 3.48
C SER A 43 1.53 12.12 2.25
N GLU A 44 2.65 11.44 2.46
CA GLU A 44 3.60 11.15 1.39
C GLU A 44 3.24 9.88 0.60
N PRO A 45 3.47 9.87 -0.72
CA PRO A 45 3.42 8.65 -1.51
C PRO A 45 4.48 7.66 -1.04
N LEU A 46 4.14 6.38 -1.04
CA LEU A 46 5.09 5.33 -0.75
C LEU A 46 5.88 4.94 -2.00
N ARG A 47 7.14 4.56 -1.80
CA ARG A 47 7.95 3.93 -2.85
C ARG A 47 7.44 2.51 -3.06
N TRP A 48 7.44 2.08 -4.32
CA TRP A 48 7.01 0.73 -4.68
C TRP A 48 7.72 0.26 -5.95
N GLN A 49 7.74 -1.06 -6.16
CA GLN A 49 8.29 -1.71 -7.33
C GLN A 49 7.34 -2.81 -7.82
N ALA A 50 7.05 -2.84 -9.12
CA ALA A 50 6.32 -3.94 -9.74
C ALA A 50 7.20 -5.20 -9.79
N MET A 51 6.62 -6.37 -9.49
CA MET A 51 7.34 -7.64 -9.39
C MET A 51 7.19 -8.53 -10.64
N GLY A 52 6.75 -7.96 -11.77
CA GLY A 52 6.52 -8.67 -13.02
C GLY A 52 5.18 -8.28 -13.64
N LYS A 53 4.43 -9.26 -14.14
CA LYS A 53 3.08 -9.04 -14.71
C LYS A 53 2.04 -8.68 -13.63
N GLN A 54 2.25 -9.18 -12.41
CA GLN A 54 1.40 -9.00 -11.25
C GLN A 54 2.29 -8.99 -10.01
N GLY A 55 1.86 -8.29 -8.97
CA GLY A 55 2.59 -8.20 -7.72
C GLY A 55 3.29 -6.86 -7.53
N LEU A 56 3.28 -6.38 -6.30
CA LEU A 56 3.76 -5.07 -5.91
C LEU A 56 4.53 -5.16 -4.60
N LEU A 57 5.80 -4.76 -4.62
CA LEU A 57 6.60 -4.57 -3.41
C LEU A 57 6.49 -3.10 -2.99
N VAL A 58 5.90 -2.85 -1.84
CA VAL A 58 5.72 -1.49 -1.28
C VAL A 58 6.70 -1.29 -0.13
N THR A 59 7.49 -0.23 -0.19
CA THR A 59 8.33 0.19 0.93
C THR A 59 7.50 1.03 1.88
N LEU A 60 7.35 0.56 3.12
CA LEU A 60 6.65 1.26 4.18
C LEU A 60 7.60 2.25 4.89
N PRO A 61 7.06 3.31 5.51
CA PRO A 61 7.86 4.17 6.36
C PRO A 61 8.25 3.43 7.65
N THR A 62 9.46 3.64 8.14
CA THR A 62 9.86 3.15 9.45
C THR A 62 9.14 3.96 10.53
N PHE A 63 8.24 3.32 11.28
CA PHE A 63 7.54 3.93 12.41
C PHE A 63 7.93 3.27 13.72
N ASN A 64 7.95 4.06 14.80
CA ASN A 64 7.82 3.48 16.13
C ASN A 64 6.34 3.14 16.35
N LEU A 65 5.99 1.86 16.19
CA LEU A 65 4.58 1.39 16.24
C LEU A 65 3.86 1.79 17.53
N ASN A 66 4.59 1.95 18.63
CA ASN A 66 4.06 2.38 19.92
C ASN A 66 3.55 3.84 19.91
N GLN A 67 3.96 4.64 18.92
CA GLN A 67 3.57 6.04 18.76
C GLN A 67 2.44 6.21 17.74
N LEU A 68 2.03 5.16 17.03
CA LEU A 68 0.93 5.25 16.07
C LEU A 68 -0.42 5.20 16.79
N PRO A 69 -1.41 5.98 16.32
CA PRO A 69 -2.75 6.02 16.93
C PRO A 69 -3.54 4.71 16.71
N CYS A 70 -3.09 3.83 15.82
CA CYS A 70 -3.72 2.55 15.52
C CYS A 70 -2.67 1.44 15.51
N GLN A 71 -2.95 0.36 16.26
CA GLN A 71 -2.06 -0.80 16.40
C GLN A 71 -2.63 -2.07 15.76
N TRP A 72 -3.88 -2.05 15.29
CA TRP A 72 -4.61 -3.26 14.90
C TRP A 72 -4.81 -3.42 13.40
N GLY A 73 -4.68 -2.35 12.63
CA GLY A 73 -4.94 -2.39 11.21
C GLY A 73 -4.50 -1.14 10.48
N TRP A 74 -3.92 -1.35 9.31
CA TRP A 74 -3.46 -0.32 8.40
C TRP A 74 -3.98 -0.59 7.00
N ALA A 75 -4.13 0.48 6.21
CA ALA A 75 -4.63 0.38 4.85
C ALA A 75 -3.72 1.15 3.89
N LEU A 76 -3.30 0.48 2.82
CA LEU A 76 -2.75 1.13 1.64
C LEU A 76 -3.88 1.54 0.72
N ARG A 77 -3.84 2.79 0.24
CA ARG A 77 -4.69 3.31 -0.82
C ARG A 77 -3.90 3.30 -2.13
N LEU A 78 -4.36 2.48 -3.06
CA LEU A 78 -3.79 2.22 -4.37
C LEU A 78 -4.66 2.93 -5.42
N HIS A 79 -4.06 3.81 -6.23
CA HIS A 79 -4.74 4.47 -7.35
C HIS A 79 -4.26 3.90 -8.67
N ASN A 80 -5.19 3.80 -9.63
CA ASN A 80 -4.92 3.40 -11.01
C ASN A 80 -4.14 2.09 -11.08
N ILE A 81 -4.62 1.07 -10.36
CA ILE A 81 -4.10 -0.30 -10.42
C ILE A 81 -5.07 -1.20 -11.19
N ALA A 82 -4.54 -2.25 -11.79
CA ALA A 82 -5.30 -3.33 -12.44
C ALA A 82 -5.26 -4.62 -11.63
#